data_AF-A0A1Y4WLR7-F1
#
_entry.id   AF-A0A1Y4WLR7-F1
#
_cell.length_a   1.000
_cell.length_b   1.000
_cell.length_c   1.000
_cell.angle_alpha   90.00
_cell.angle_beta   90.00
_cell.angle_gamma   90.00
#
_symmetry.space_group_name_H-M   'P 1'
#
loop_
_entity.id
_entity.type
_entity.pdbx_description
1 polymer ?
#
loop_
_entity_poly.entity_id
_entity_poly.type
_entity_poly.pdbx_seq_one_letter_code
_entity_poly.pdbx_strand_id
1 'polypeptide(L)'
;MKITDLIIDPKSLGSKLWLVEVSPAYEYQNNRRTDTVLGYRYTVALPDKGLDKINVRIDGEKRMDNPDSYVEVRFDGLEVFIYWSQGQPQVGARAADIHLVNPKA
;
A
#
# COMPACT_ATOMS: atom_id res chain seq x y z
N MET A 1 1.47 0.35 27.09
CA MET A 1 1.45 -0.12 25.69
C MET A 1 0.45 0.73 24.92
N LYS A 2 0.85 1.38 23.83
CA LYS A 2 -0.05 2.11 22.93
C LYS A 2 -0.47 1.16 21.79
N ILE A 3 -1.65 1.38 21.20
CA ILE A 3 -2.11 0.56 20.07
C ILE A 3 -1.17 0.65 18.86
N THR A 4 -0.49 1.78 18.68
CA THR A 4 0.51 2.01 17.62
C THR A 4 1.82 1.25 17.84
N ASP A 5 2.03 0.68 19.02
CA ASP A 5 3.20 -0.14 19.32
C ASP A 5 2.98 -1.61 18.87
N LEU A 6 1.77 -1.95 18.41
CA LEU A 6 1.46 -3.29 17.89
C LEU A 6 2.11 -3.52 16.54
N ILE A 7 2.82 -4.63 16.42
CA ILE A 7 3.39 -5.11 15.16
C ILE A 7 2.36 -6.01 14.48
N ILE A 8 1.97 -5.65 13.26
CA ILE A 8 1.08 -6.45 12.43
C ILE A 8 1.95 -7.27 11.48
N ASP A 9 1.88 -8.60 11.57
CA ASP A 9 2.55 -9.47 10.59
C ASP A 9 1.94 -9.24 9.20
N PRO A 10 2.71 -8.85 8.17
CA PRO A 10 2.21 -8.66 6.81
C PRO A 10 1.52 -9.90 6.23
N LYS A 11 1.83 -11.10 6.71
CA LYS A 11 1.12 -12.33 6.33
C LYS A 11 -0.36 -12.30 6.70
N SER A 12 -0.77 -11.44 7.62
CA SER A 12 -2.18 -11.21 7.94
C SER A 12 -2.99 -10.68 6.74
N LEU A 13 -2.34 -10.08 5.73
CA LEU A 13 -2.99 -9.62 4.51
C LEU A 13 -3.40 -10.77 3.56
N GLY A 14 -2.86 -11.98 3.77
CA GLY A 14 -3.12 -13.16 2.94
C GLY A 14 -1.90 -13.61 2.14
N SER A 15 -2.08 -14.71 1.41
CA SER A 15 -1.04 -15.37 0.61
C SER A 15 -0.78 -14.71 -0.74
N LYS A 16 -1.75 -13.94 -1.24
CA LYS A 16 -1.70 -13.26 -2.54
C LYS A 16 -2.09 -11.80 -2.40
N LEU A 17 -1.42 -10.94 -3.15
CA LEU A 17 -1.72 -9.52 -3.25
C LEU A 17 -1.96 -9.19 -4.71
N TRP A 18 -3.14 -8.66 -5.04
CA TRP A 18 -3.50 -8.30 -6.40
C TRP A 18 -3.52 -6.79 -6.54
N LEU A 19 -2.54 -6.23 -7.23
CA LEU A 19 -2.55 -4.82 -7.61
C LEU A 19 -3.72 -4.55 -8.54
N VAL A 20 -4.52 -3.54 -8.22
CA VAL A 20 -5.68 -3.12 -9.02
C VAL A 20 -5.64 -1.64 -9.41
N GLU A 21 -4.86 -0.82 -8.70
CA GLU A 21 -4.73 0.61 -8.99
C GLU A 21 -3.39 1.16 -8.49
N VAL A 22 -2.84 2.11 -9.23
CA VAL A 22 -1.69 2.94 -8.86
C VAL A 22 -2.10 4.40 -8.95
N SER A 23 -1.98 5.12 -7.82
CA SER A 23 -2.31 6.55 -7.73
C SER A 23 -1.20 7.36 -7.06
N PRO A 24 -1.00 8.63 -7.43
CA PRO A 24 0.03 9.48 -6.80
C PRO A 24 -0.26 9.76 -5.32
N ALA A 25 0.80 9.75 -4.51
CA ALA A 25 0.79 10.18 -3.13
C ALA A 25 1.34 11.61 -3.03
N TYR A 26 0.43 12.58 -3.02
CA TYR A 26 0.78 13.99 -2.92
C TYR A 26 1.19 14.42 -1.51
N GLU A 27 2.09 15.39 -1.44
CA GLU A 27 2.38 16.14 -0.23
C GLU A 27 1.20 17.00 0.19
N TYR A 28 0.97 17.10 1.50
CA TYR A 28 0.02 18.05 2.08
C TYR A 28 0.78 19.08 2.92
N GLN A 29 0.52 20.36 2.64
CA GLN A 29 1.01 21.48 3.45
C GLN A 29 -0.20 22.30 3.91
N ASN A 30 -0.25 22.63 5.21
CA ASN A 30 -1.37 23.40 5.79
C ASN A 30 -2.75 22.82 5.46
N ASN A 31 -2.90 21.49 5.57
CA ASN A 31 -4.10 20.72 5.22
C ASN A 31 -4.58 20.86 3.76
N ARG A 32 -3.74 21.36 2.85
CA ARG A 32 -4.03 21.41 1.41
C ARG A 32 -3.06 20.51 0.65
N ARG A 33 -3.62 19.76 -0.30
CA ARG A 33 -2.83 18.96 -1.25
C ARG A 33 -2.01 19.91 -2.11
N THR A 34 -0.72 19.65 -2.23
CA THR A 34 0.16 20.35 -3.19
C THR A 34 0.23 19.56 -4.50
N ASP A 35 0.92 20.11 -5.51
CA ASP A 35 1.21 19.39 -6.75
C ASP A 35 2.45 18.48 -6.65
N THR A 36 3.13 18.49 -5.51
CA THR A 36 4.33 17.68 -5.25
C THR A 36 3.95 16.23 -4.98
N VAL A 37 4.41 15.30 -5.84
CA VAL A 37 4.27 13.85 -5.64
C VAL A 37 5.44 13.36 -4.79
N LEU A 38 5.14 12.78 -3.62
CA LEU A 38 6.15 12.19 -2.72
C LEU A 38 6.38 10.70 -2.97
N GLY A 39 5.45 10.06 -3.66
CA GLY A 39 5.45 8.62 -3.89
C GLY A 39 4.18 8.19 -4.61
N TYR A 40 3.93 6.89 -4.60
CA TYR A 40 2.74 6.29 -5.21
C TYR A 40 2.08 5.31 -4.23
N ARG A 41 0.75 5.28 -4.25
CA ARG A 41 -0.08 4.30 -3.56
C ARG A 41 -0.42 3.19 -4.54
N TYR A 42 -0.15 1.96 -4.13
CA TYR A 42 -0.49 0.73 -4.83
C TYR A 42 -1.67 0.12 -4.10
N THR A 43 -2.88 0.29 -4.65
CA THR A 43 -4.09 -0.31 -4.11
C THR A 43 -4.07 -1.79 -4.44
N VAL A 44 -4.00 -2.64 -3.42
CA VAL A 44 -4.03 -4.09 -3.57
C VAL A 44 -5.31 -4.66 -3.00
N ALA A 45 -5.97 -5.52 -3.78
CA ALA A 45 -7.04 -6.38 -3.30
C ALA A 45 -6.43 -7.64 -2.64
N LEU A 46 -7.09 -8.10 -1.58
CA LEU A 46 -6.68 -9.22 -0.74
C LEU A 46 -7.65 -10.40 -0.96
N PRO A 47 -7.34 -11.38 -1.83
CA PRO A 47 -8.24 -12.47 -2.16
C PRO A 47 -8.67 -13.29 -0.94
N ASP A 48 -7.73 -13.55 -0.03
CA ASP A 48 -7.98 -14.32 1.20
C ASP A 48 -8.81 -13.54 2.24
N LYS A 49 -9.10 -12.26 1.97
CA LYS A 49 -9.91 -11.35 2.79
C LYS A 49 -11.12 -10.81 2.03
N GLY A 50 -11.72 -11.63 1.16
CA GLY A 50 -12.95 -11.26 0.46
C GLY A 50 -12.78 -10.08 -0.50
N LEU A 51 -11.57 -9.87 -1.03
CA LEU A 51 -11.20 -8.75 -1.89
C LEU A 51 -11.22 -7.37 -1.20
N ASP A 52 -11.13 -7.35 0.13
CA ASP A 52 -10.80 -6.13 0.86
C ASP A 52 -9.54 -5.48 0.27
N LYS A 53 -9.48 -4.14 0.32
CA LYS A 53 -8.40 -3.38 -0.30
C LYS A 53 -7.57 -2.65 0.74
N ILE A 54 -6.26 -2.60 0.50
CA ILE A 54 -5.32 -1.78 1.26
C ILE A 54 -4.40 -1.01 0.31
N ASN A 55 -4.04 0.20 0.69
CA ASN A 55 -3.07 1.02 -0.04
C ASN A 55 -1.67 0.79 0.55
N VAL A 56 -0.75 0.30 -0.28
CA VAL A 56 0.67 0.23 0.07
C VAL A 56 1.37 1.45 -0.53
N ARG A 57 1.96 2.30 0.31
CA ARG A 57 2.73 3.46 -0.16
C ARG A 57 4.19 3.08 -0.40
N ILE A 58 4.73 3.50 -1.53
CA ILE A 58 6.17 3.49 -1.81
C ILE A 58 6.57 4.93 -2.15
N ASP A 59 7.59 5.44 -1.46
CA ASP A 59 8.10 6.79 -1.69
C ASP A 59 9.00 6.85 -2.93
N GLY A 60 9.06 8.02 -3.57
CA GLY A 60 9.85 8.27 -4.76
C GLY A 60 9.13 7.95 -6.07
N GLU A 61 9.90 7.48 -7.06
CA GLU A 61 9.42 7.28 -8.42
C GLU A 61 8.41 6.13 -8.53
N LYS A 62 7.52 6.22 -9.52
CA LYS A 62 6.54 5.18 -9.84
C LYS A 62 7.26 3.89 -10.28
N ARG A 63 6.88 2.76 -9.69
CA ARG A 63 7.46 1.43 -9.93
C ARG A 63 6.62 0.56 -10.86
N MET A 64 5.32 0.81 -10.95
CA MET A 64 4.40 0.06 -11.82
C MET A 64 3.25 0.98 -12.29
N ASP A 65 2.69 0.70 -13.46
CA ASP A 65 1.50 1.36 -13.98
C ASP A 65 0.20 0.69 -13.49
N ASN A 66 -0.94 1.35 -13.76
CA ASN A 66 -2.24 0.74 -13.55
C ASN A 66 -2.38 -0.53 -14.40
N PRO A 67 -2.78 -1.67 -13.82
CA PRO A 67 -3.09 -2.87 -14.60
C PRO A 67 -4.45 -2.71 -15.30
N ASP A 68 -4.66 -3.44 -16.41
CA ASP A 68 -5.96 -3.47 -17.11
C ASP A 68 -7.08 -4.07 -16.24
N SER A 69 -6.73 -5.00 -15.35
CA SER A 69 -7.66 -5.61 -14.38
C SER A 69 -6.97 -5.80 -13.03
N TYR A 70 -6.13 -6.83 -12.92
CA TYR A 70 -5.26 -7.01 -11.76
C TYR A 70 -3.99 -7.76 -12.15
N VAL A 71 -2.93 -7.57 -11.37
CA VAL A 71 -1.69 -8.36 -11.46
C VAL A 71 -1.27 -8.80 -10.07
N GLU A 72 -0.75 -10.03 -9.94
CA GLU A 72 -0.23 -10.52 -8.67
C GLU A 72 1.16 -9.93 -8.40
N VAL A 73 1.31 -9.33 -7.23
CA VAL A 73 2.52 -8.58 -6.83
C VAL A 73 3.06 -9.06 -5.49
N ARG A 74 4.36 -8.83 -5.29
CA ARG A 74 5.04 -8.93 -3.99
C ARG A 74 5.72 -7.60 -3.68
N PHE A 75 5.83 -7.29 -2.40
CA PHE A 75 6.50 -6.08 -1.93
C PHE A 75 7.77 -6.44 -1.16
N ASP A 76 8.83 -5.67 -1.37
CA ASP A 76 10.04 -5.75 -0.55
C ASP A 76 9.89 -4.82 0.66
N GLY A 77 10.20 -5.34 1.85
CA GLY A 77 10.12 -4.55 3.09
C GLY A 77 8.70 -4.10 3.45
N LEU A 78 7.67 -4.90 3.13
CA LEU A 78 6.28 -4.59 3.46
C LEU A 78 6.09 -4.47 4.97
N GLU A 79 5.65 -3.29 5.40
CA GLU A 79 5.29 -2.99 6.78
C GLU A 79 3.82 -2.60 6.85
N VAL A 80 3.08 -3.24 7.76
CA VAL A 80 1.71 -2.90 8.09
C VAL A 80 1.69 -2.29 9.48
N PHE A 81 1.11 -1.11 9.62
CA PHE A 81 1.18 -0.32 10.84
C PHE A 81 -0.16 0.33 11.19
N ILE A 82 -0.33 0.67 12.47
CA ILE A 82 -1.49 1.41 12.95
C ILE A 82 -1.13 2.89 13.06
N TYR A 83 -1.98 3.75 12.51
CA TYR A 83 -1.88 5.20 12.70
C TYR A 83 -3.22 5.77 13.16
N TRP A 84 -3.19 6.94 13.80
CA TRP A 84 -4.41 7.62 14.22
C TRP A 84 -4.88 8.60 13.14
N SER A 85 -6.17 8.55 12.82
CA SER A 85 -6.82 9.54 11.96
C SER A 85 -8.24 9.80 12.47
N GLN A 86 -8.61 11.08 12.59
CA GLN A 86 -9.95 11.50 13.06
C GLN A 86 -10.40 10.82 14.37
N GLY A 87 -9.47 10.61 15.29
CA GLY A 87 -9.76 9.98 16.60
C GLY A 87 -9.98 8.47 16.55
N GLN A 88 -9.74 7.80 15.42
CA GLN A 88 -9.84 6.34 15.29
C GLN A 88 -8.51 5.75 14.79
N PRO A 89 -8.14 4.54 15.26
CA PRO A 89 -7.00 3.82 14.70
C PRO A 89 -7.34 3.34 13.28
N GLN A 90 -6.38 3.51 12.39
CA GLN A 90 -6.44 3.10 10.99
C GLN A 90 -5.25 2.20 10.69
N VAL A 91 -5.40 1.32 9.71
CA VAL A 91 -4.32 0.46 9.23
C VAL A 91 -3.72 1.09 7.97
N GLY A 92 -2.41 1.30 7.99
CA GLY A 92 -1.62 1.74 6.85
C GLY A 92 -0.62 0.67 6.43
N ALA A 93 -0.14 0.76 5.19
CA ALA A 93 0.94 -0.09 4.70
C ALA A 93 1.96 0.73 3.90
N ARG A 94 3.23 0.35 4.02
CA ARG A 94 4.34 0.91 3.22
C ARG A 94 5.31 -0.19 2.81
N ALA A 95 6.04 0.04 1.73
CA ALA A 95 7.06 -0.89 1.24
C ALA A 95 8.23 -0.12 0.62
N ALA A 96 9.37 -0.79 0.44
CA ALA A 96 10.53 -0.23 -0.23
C ALA A 96 10.44 -0.39 -1.76
N ASP A 97 9.86 -1.49 -2.24
CA ASP A 97 9.71 -1.78 -3.66
C ASP A 97 8.55 -2.75 -3.95
N ILE A 98 8.17 -2.90 -5.22
CA ILE A 98 7.09 -3.77 -5.70
C ILE A 98 7.53 -4.53 -6.96
N HIS A 99 7.20 -5.83 -7.02
CA HIS A 99 7.55 -6.72 -8.12
C HIS A 99 6.36 -7.55 -8.55
N LEU A 100 6.28 -7.89 -9.84
CA LEU A 100 5.37 -8.95 -10.32
C LEU A 100 5.79 -10.31 -9.74
N VAL A 101 4.84 -11.12 -9.31
CA VAL A 101 5.13 -12.50 -8.86
C VAL A 101 5.50 -13.39 -10.05
N ASN A 102 4.86 -13.17 -11.21
CA ASN A 102 5.16 -13.87 -12.46
C ASN A 102 5.50 -12.83 -13.55
N PRO A 103 6.74 -12.33 -13.64
CA PRO A 103 7.15 -11.52 -14.77
C PRO A 103 6.97 -12.35 -16.05
N LYS A 104 6.35 -11.78 -17.10
CA LYS A 104 6.35 -12.44 -18.42
C LYS A 104 7.82 -12.63 -18.84
N ALA A 105 8.17 -13.87 -19.18
CA ALA A 105 9.49 -14.24 -19.71
C ALA A 105 9.77 -13.55 -21.05
#